data_AF-A0A290HVM0-F1
#
_entry.id   AF-A0A290HVM0-F1
#
_cell.length_a   1.000
_cell.length_b   1.000
_cell.length_c   1.000
_cell.angle_alpha   90.00
_cell.angle_beta   90.00
_cell.angle_gamma   90.00
#
_symmetry.space_group_name_H-M   'P 1'
#
loop_
_entity.id
_entity.type
_entity.pdbx_description
1 polymer ?
#
loop_
_entity_poly.entity_id
_entity_poly.type
_entity_poly.pdbx_seq_one_letter_code
_entity_poly.pdbx_strand_id
1 'polypeptide(L)'
;MDKKWAYLNDIEGCEVIGLYTLHALIEIVYLKEGKPKSLTINFHVAGGSLGYFEFFKFDSIPLPPAKMPYSPSEMFTKILHVNLYATVGEHERFEELEFVCEKGSYLFFFSEDEEEAHYAKIEKDKKPSLPQVKRSEESLPKELFSVDFFKENLAFALLAHGEQKTPHGLPYSMHLLSVASEVINALYMEPLSFDENNVAIACALLHDVNEDTTTQITKESFLAGNREVIAKGVQALTKDKTLPSKEAQMRDSLERLKKRQNCVALVKLADRITNLGVPPKHWDAAKKQKYLEEAKLILSELGYAHYYLAHKLHEKIEAYPLYM
;
A
#
# COMPACT_ATOMS: atom_id res chain seq x y z
N MET A 1 -19.24 -7.15 -9.46
CA MET A 1 -18.29 -6.65 -10.49
C MET A 1 -18.08 -5.15 -10.37
N ASP A 2 -18.95 -4.47 -9.63
CA ASP A 2 -19.19 -3.03 -9.65
C ASP A 2 -17.93 -2.20 -9.40
N LYS A 3 -17.23 -2.39 -8.28
CA LYS A 3 -16.04 -1.59 -7.93
C LYS A 3 -14.88 -1.62 -8.94
N LYS A 4 -14.87 -2.52 -9.92
CA LYS A 4 -13.86 -2.55 -10.99
C LYS A 4 -13.97 -1.34 -11.90
N TRP A 5 -15.20 -0.96 -12.25
CA TRP A 5 -15.45 0.11 -13.21
C TRP A 5 -14.91 1.44 -12.73
N ALA A 6 -14.91 1.72 -11.42
CA ALA A 6 -14.26 2.91 -10.85
C ALA A 6 -12.78 3.05 -11.26
N TYR A 7 -12.00 1.95 -11.24
CA TYR A 7 -10.59 1.94 -11.66
C TYR A 7 -10.43 2.00 -13.19
N LEU A 8 -11.24 1.21 -13.91
CA LEU A 8 -11.18 1.16 -15.37
C LEU A 8 -11.60 2.49 -16.01
N ASN A 9 -12.60 3.16 -15.44
CA ASN A 9 -13.02 4.50 -15.85
C ASN A 9 -11.97 5.57 -15.48
N ASP A 10 -11.20 5.39 -14.40
CA ASP A 10 -10.18 6.40 -14.01
C ASP A 10 -9.02 6.45 -15.01
N ILE A 11 -8.62 5.32 -15.58
CA ILE A 11 -7.50 5.24 -16.52
C ILE A 11 -7.91 5.54 -17.99
N GLU A 12 -9.19 5.41 -18.34
CA GLU A 12 -9.66 5.70 -19.70
C GLU A 12 -9.36 7.16 -20.10
N GLY A 13 -8.87 7.35 -21.33
CA GLY A 13 -8.45 8.64 -21.86
C GLY A 13 -7.05 9.09 -21.42
N CYS A 14 -6.36 8.34 -20.54
CA CYS A 14 -5.07 8.74 -19.99
C CYS A 14 -3.88 8.23 -20.82
N GLU A 15 -2.76 8.94 -20.66
CA GLU A 15 -1.46 8.54 -21.21
C GLU A 15 -0.74 7.63 -20.22
N VAL A 16 -0.30 6.47 -20.69
CA VAL A 16 0.54 5.52 -19.97
C VAL A 16 2.00 5.95 -20.09
N ILE A 17 2.62 6.16 -18.93
CA ILE A 17 4.00 6.64 -18.79
C ILE A 17 4.94 5.60 -18.18
N GLY A 18 4.40 4.47 -17.71
CA GLY A 18 5.19 3.36 -17.19
C GLY A 18 4.37 2.08 -17.10
N LEU A 19 5.04 0.96 -17.28
CA LEU A 19 4.45 -0.36 -17.17
C LEU A 19 5.43 -1.27 -16.44
N TYR A 20 4.98 -1.89 -15.35
CA TYR A 20 5.82 -2.69 -14.49
C TYR A 20 5.13 -4.00 -14.13
N THR A 21 5.91 -5.01 -13.76
CA THR A 21 5.42 -6.30 -13.29
C THR A 21 6.12 -6.73 -12.00
N LEU A 22 5.39 -7.49 -11.18
CA LEU A 22 5.93 -8.24 -10.06
C LEU A 22 5.12 -9.54 -9.89
N HIS A 23 5.69 -10.65 -10.36
CA HIS A 23 4.99 -11.94 -10.44
C HIS A 23 3.70 -11.85 -11.30
N ALA A 24 2.54 -12.11 -10.72
CA ALA A 24 1.22 -12.03 -11.37
C ALA A 24 0.58 -10.63 -11.28
N LEU A 25 1.34 -9.62 -10.85
CA LEU A 25 0.87 -8.25 -10.73
C LEU A 25 1.42 -7.40 -11.87
N ILE A 26 0.57 -6.54 -12.43
CA ILE A 26 0.95 -5.52 -13.41
C ILE A 26 0.59 -4.15 -12.85
N GLU A 27 1.53 -3.23 -12.85
CA GLU A 27 1.27 -1.82 -12.56
C GLU A 27 1.36 -1.01 -13.84
N ILE A 28 0.29 -0.29 -14.14
CA ILE A 28 0.26 0.71 -15.20
C ILE A 28 0.32 2.08 -14.52
N VAL A 29 1.38 2.82 -14.81
CA VAL A 29 1.53 4.21 -14.38
C VAL A 29 1.02 5.10 -15.49
N TYR A 30 0.03 5.94 -15.19
CA TYR A 30 -0.60 6.83 -16.15
C TYR A 30 -0.66 8.27 -15.64
N LEU A 31 -0.74 9.22 -16.56
CA LEU A 31 -0.84 10.64 -16.26
C LEU A 31 -2.32 11.05 -16.20
N LYS A 32 -2.75 11.57 -15.06
CA LYS A 32 -4.08 12.18 -14.90
C LYS A 32 -3.95 13.54 -14.23
N GLU A 33 -4.50 14.56 -14.86
CA GLU A 33 -4.42 15.95 -14.37
C GLU A 33 -2.98 16.41 -14.08
N GLY A 34 -2.03 15.97 -14.89
CA GLY A 34 -0.61 16.31 -14.75
C GLY A 34 0.12 15.58 -13.61
N LYS A 35 -0.52 14.64 -12.91
CA LYS A 35 0.08 13.83 -11.85
C LYS A 35 0.15 12.36 -12.25
N PRO A 36 1.27 11.66 -11.95
CA PRO A 36 1.33 10.21 -12.07
C PRO A 36 0.33 9.54 -11.11
N LYS A 37 -0.40 8.55 -11.62
CA LYS A 37 -1.23 7.62 -10.85
C LYS A 37 -0.87 6.19 -11.23
N SER A 38 -1.19 5.23 -10.36
CA SER A 38 -1.01 3.81 -10.62
C SER A 38 -2.34 3.09 -10.67
N LEU A 39 -2.46 2.16 -11.62
CA LEU A 39 -3.45 1.10 -11.64
C LEU A 39 -2.70 -0.22 -11.49
N THR A 40 -2.93 -0.93 -10.41
CA THR A 40 -2.38 -2.26 -10.20
C THR A 40 -3.45 -3.31 -10.53
N ILE A 41 -3.09 -4.23 -11.41
CA ILE A 41 -3.90 -5.35 -11.85
C ILE A 41 -3.30 -6.62 -11.25
N ASN A 42 -4.10 -7.34 -10.48
CA ASN A 42 -3.75 -8.66 -9.97
C ASN A 42 -4.55 -9.72 -10.72
N PHE A 43 -3.83 -10.60 -11.42
CA PHE A 43 -4.40 -11.76 -12.06
C PHE A 43 -4.67 -12.81 -10.99
N HIS A 44 -5.95 -12.97 -10.62
CA HIS A 44 -6.34 -13.83 -9.53
C HIS A 44 -6.92 -15.13 -10.05
N VAL A 45 -6.24 -16.23 -9.71
CA VAL A 45 -6.72 -17.59 -9.95
C VAL A 45 -7.13 -18.20 -8.60
N ALA A 46 -8.35 -18.73 -8.54
CA ALA A 46 -8.85 -19.43 -7.37
C ALA A 46 -9.62 -20.68 -7.81
N GLY A 47 -9.16 -21.86 -7.42
CA GLY A 47 -9.78 -23.14 -7.77
C GLY A 47 -9.94 -24.04 -6.55
N GLY A 48 -10.97 -24.89 -6.55
CA GLY A 48 -11.22 -25.86 -5.50
C GLY A 48 -12.41 -26.78 -5.80
N SER A 49 -12.84 -27.53 -4.79
CA SER A 49 -13.96 -28.50 -4.92
C SER A 49 -15.31 -27.88 -5.30
N LEU A 50 -15.43 -26.56 -5.24
CA LEU A 50 -16.65 -25.81 -5.50
C LEU A 50 -16.58 -24.95 -6.76
N GLY A 51 -15.49 -25.00 -7.52
CA GLY A 51 -15.38 -24.22 -8.76
C GLY A 51 -14.00 -23.68 -9.06
N TYR A 52 -13.92 -22.93 -10.15
CA TYR A 52 -12.70 -22.40 -10.71
C TYR A 52 -12.89 -20.97 -11.24
N PHE A 53 -12.04 -20.05 -10.82
CA PHE A 53 -12.22 -18.63 -11.07
C PHE A 53 -10.91 -17.97 -11.51
N GLU A 54 -10.98 -17.28 -12.64
CA GLU A 54 -9.94 -16.44 -13.20
C GLU A 54 -10.49 -15.04 -13.38
N PHE A 55 -9.99 -14.09 -12.61
CA PHE A 55 -10.50 -12.73 -12.66
C PHE A 55 -9.48 -11.71 -12.21
N PHE A 56 -9.68 -10.47 -12.64
CA PHE A 56 -8.82 -9.36 -12.26
C PHE A 56 -9.25 -8.77 -10.91
N LYS A 57 -8.29 -8.41 -10.06
CA LYS A 57 -8.51 -7.46 -8.97
C LYS A 57 -7.74 -6.19 -9.28
N PHE A 58 -8.34 -5.06 -8.94
CA PHE A 58 -7.76 -3.74 -9.19
C PHE A 58 -7.59 -2.99 -7.88
N ASP A 59 -6.50 -2.24 -7.76
CA ASP A 59 -6.32 -1.20 -6.77
C ASP A 59 -5.42 -0.09 -7.34
N SER A 60 -5.30 0.99 -6.58
CA SER A 60 -4.46 2.15 -6.90
C SER A 60 -3.16 2.18 -6.08
N ILE A 61 -2.72 1.03 -5.54
CA ILE A 61 -1.50 0.90 -4.74
C ILE A 61 -0.34 0.54 -5.68
N PRO A 62 0.71 1.38 -5.80
CA PRO A 62 1.88 1.06 -6.61
C PRO A 62 2.55 -0.25 -6.18
N LEU A 63 3.19 -0.95 -7.13
CA LEU A 63 4.03 -2.09 -6.79
C LEU A 63 5.27 -1.63 -6.01
N PRO A 64 5.81 -2.48 -5.12
CA PRO A 64 7.00 -2.15 -4.36
C PRO A 64 8.23 -1.98 -5.29
N PRO A 65 9.33 -1.39 -4.82
CA PRO A 65 10.50 -1.07 -5.64
C PRO A 65 11.16 -2.24 -6.39
N ALA A 66 10.90 -3.49 -5.96
CA ALA A 66 11.39 -4.69 -6.64
C ALA A 66 10.68 -5.00 -7.97
N LYS A 67 9.69 -4.19 -8.37
CA LYS A 67 9.01 -4.30 -9.66
C LYS A 67 9.99 -4.14 -10.82
N MET A 68 9.75 -4.87 -11.90
CA MET A 68 10.55 -4.83 -13.12
C MET A 68 9.79 -4.08 -14.22
N PRO A 69 10.45 -3.27 -15.07
CA PRO A 69 9.82 -2.76 -16.28
C PRO A 69 9.23 -3.91 -17.09
N TYR A 70 7.97 -3.77 -17.48
CA TYR A 70 7.29 -4.73 -18.34
C TYR A 70 7.23 -4.14 -19.76
N SER A 71 8.02 -4.72 -20.66
CA SER A 71 8.09 -4.30 -22.05
C SER A 71 7.37 -5.33 -22.93
N PRO A 72 6.07 -5.15 -23.23
CA PRO A 72 5.46 -5.91 -24.33
C PRO A 72 6.17 -5.54 -25.64
N SER A 73 6.05 -6.39 -26.66
CA SER A 73 6.65 -6.17 -27.99
C SER A 73 6.35 -4.79 -28.56
N GLU A 74 5.19 -4.21 -28.22
CA GLU A 74 4.88 -2.80 -28.43
C GLU A 74 4.13 -2.22 -27.21
N MET A 75 4.69 -1.19 -26.56
CA MET A 75 4.07 -0.53 -25.41
C MET A 75 2.81 0.26 -25.84
N PHE A 76 1.69 0.04 -25.15
CA PHE A 76 0.51 0.88 -25.30
C PHE A 76 0.71 2.21 -24.58
N THR A 77 0.41 3.32 -25.27
CA THR A 77 0.73 4.68 -24.81
C THR A 77 -0.50 5.47 -24.39
N LYS A 78 -1.61 5.42 -25.13
CA LYS A 78 -2.82 6.16 -24.79
C LYS A 78 -4.02 5.24 -24.85
N ILE A 79 -4.69 5.09 -23.71
CA ILE A 79 -5.86 4.22 -23.57
C ILE A 79 -7.09 5.05 -23.97
N LEU A 80 -7.69 4.73 -25.11
CA LEU A 80 -8.86 5.43 -25.62
C LEU A 80 -10.14 4.88 -25.00
N HIS A 81 -10.24 3.55 -24.93
CA HIS A 81 -11.38 2.85 -24.33
C HIS A 81 -10.93 1.62 -23.55
N VAL A 82 -11.69 1.27 -22.53
CA VAL A 82 -11.50 0.05 -21.75
C VAL A 82 -12.75 -0.84 -21.86
N ASN A 83 -12.56 -2.09 -22.26
CA ASN A 83 -13.62 -3.10 -22.31
C ASN A 83 -13.32 -4.23 -21.33
N LEU A 84 -14.33 -4.64 -20.57
CA LEU A 84 -14.27 -5.84 -19.74
C LEU A 84 -15.14 -6.92 -20.38
N TYR A 85 -14.63 -8.14 -20.45
CA TYR A 85 -15.35 -9.31 -20.95
C TYR A 85 -15.37 -10.36 -19.85
N ALA A 86 -16.49 -11.08 -19.70
CA ALA A 86 -16.60 -12.08 -18.66
C ALA A 86 -17.70 -13.11 -18.94
N THR A 87 -17.43 -14.35 -18.54
CA THR A 87 -18.46 -15.38 -18.36
C THR A 87 -18.60 -15.63 -16.86
N VAL A 88 -19.84 -15.66 -16.36
CA VAL A 88 -20.13 -15.92 -14.94
C VAL A 88 -21.13 -17.06 -14.86
N GLY A 89 -20.64 -18.23 -14.46
CA GLY A 89 -21.43 -19.41 -14.14
C GLY A 89 -21.60 -19.59 -12.63
N GLU A 90 -22.31 -20.65 -12.25
CA GLU A 90 -22.51 -21.01 -10.83
C GLU A 90 -21.20 -21.45 -10.16
N HIS A 91 -20.33 -22.14 -10.91
CA HIS A 91 -19.08 -22.73 -10.40
C HIS A 91 -17.84 -22.23 -11.15
N GLU A 92 -18.01 -21.28 -12.08
CA GLU A 92 -16.91 -20.79 -12.90
C GLU A 92 -17.01 -19.30 -13.19
N ARG A 93 -15.86 -18.63 -13.29
CA ARG A 93 -15.78 -17.25 -13.75
C ARG A 93 -14.49 -17.06 -14.52
N PHE A 94 -14.62 -16.42 -15.67
CA PHE A 94 -13.50 -16.04 -16.51
C PHE A 94 -13.63 -14.59 -16.88
N GLU A 95 -12.51 -13.89 -17.00
CA GLU A 95 -12.48 -12.51 -17.44
C GLU A 95 -11.35 -12.24 -18.41
N GLU A 96 -11.62 -11.36 -19.36
CA GLU A 96 -10.62 -10.72 -20.22
C GLU A 96 -10.79 -9.20 -20.10
N LEU A 97 -9.69 -8.47 -20.19
CA LEU A 97 -9.68 -7.01 -20.15
C LEU A 97 -9.00 -6.49 -21.41
N GLU A 98 -9.65 -5.61 -22.16
CA GLU A 98 -9.09 -5.02 -23.36
C GLU A 98 -8.87 -3.53 -23.16
N PHE A 99 -7.66 -3.08 -23.49
CA PHE A 99 -7.35 -1.67 -23.66
C PHE A 99 -7.28 -1.35 -25.15
N VAL A 100 -8.22 -0.55 -25.64
CA VAL A 100 -8.20 -0.01 -26.98
C VAL A 100 -7.34 1.24 -26.97
N CYS A 101 -6.25 1.23 -27.73
CA CYS A 101 -5.26 2.29 -27.77
C CYS A 101 -5.10 2.84 -29.19
N GLU A 102 -4.38 3.95 -29.35
CA GLU A 102 -4.17 4.60 -30.67
C GLU A 102 -3.52 3.68 -31.72
N LYS A 103 -2.71 2.71 -31.30
CA LYS A 103 -1.91 1.84 -32.18
C LYS A 103 -2.38 0.38 -32.23
N GLY A 104 -3.57 0.08 -31.71
CA GLY A 104 -4.12 -1.28 -31.64
C GLY A 104 -4.85 -1.52 -30.32
N SER A 105 -5.41 -2.71 -30.16
CA SER A 105 -5.98 -3.14 -28.88
C SER A 105 -5.05 -4.12 -28.16
N TYR A 106 -5.13 -4.17 -26.83
CA TYR A 106 -4.29 -5.02 -25.99
C TYR A 106 -5.20 -5.82 -25.09
N LEU A 107 -5.25 -7.13 -25.32
CA LEU A 107 -6.06 -8.04 -24.52
C LEU A 107 -5.23 -8.63 -23.40
N PHE A 108 -5.71 -8.46 -22.19
CA PHE A 108 -5.23 -9.09 -20.96
C PHE A 108 -6.10 -10.32 -20.73
N PHE A 109 -5.48 -11.49 -20.63
CA PHE A 109 -6.18 -12.76 -20.49
C PHE A 109 -5.35 -13.76 -19.70
N PHE A 110 -6.00 -14.85 -19.30
CA PHE A 110 -5.39 -15.99 -18.61
C PHE A 110 -5.00 -17.05 -19.66
N SER A 111 -3.73 -17.47 -19.65
CA SER A 111 -3.17 -18.40 -20.64
C SER A 111 -3.60 -19.83 -20.31
N GLU A 112 -4.05 -20.62 -21.27
CA GLU A 112 -4.36 -22.05 -21.06
C GLU A 112 -3.10 -22.92 -20.92
N ASP A 113 -1.91 -22.35 -21.13
CA ASP A 113 -0.64 -23.06 -21.05
C ASP A 113 -0.17 -23.20 -19.60
N GLU A 114 -0.44 -24.38 -19.02
CA GLU A 114 -0.04 -24.73 -17.64
C GLU A 114 1.49 -24.81 -17.45
N GLU A 115 2.28 -24.89 -18.52
CA GLU A 115 3.75 -24.94 -18.41
C GLU A 115 4.39 -23.55 -18.26
N GLU A 116 3.63 -22.48 -18.48
CA GLU A 116 4.13 -21.12 -18.34
C GLU A 116 4.24 -20.68 -16.87
N ALA A 117 5.40 -20.12 -16.51
CA ALA A 117 5.63 -19.53 -15.19
C ALA A 117 4.66 -18.37 -14.87
N HIS A 118 4.03 -17.78 -15.89
CA HIS A 118 3.08 -16.68 -15.78
C HIS A 118 1.80 -17.03 -16.54
N TYR A 119 0.77 -17.42 -15.80
CA TYR A 119 -0.57 -17.72 -16.31
C TYR A 119 -1.32 -16.48 -16.85
N ALA A 120 -0.68 -15.31 -16.85
CA ALA A 120 -1.24 -14.01 -17.14
C ALA A 120 -0.53 -13.39 -18.37
N LYS A 121 -1.28 -13.04 -19.42
CA LYS A 121 -0.71 -12.51 -20.67
C LYS A 121 -1.35 -11.20 -21.10
N ILE A 122 -0.57 -10.44 -21.86
CA ILE A 122 -1.02 -9.28 -22.62
C ILE A 122 -0.62 -9.52 -24.07
N GLU A 123 -1.57 -9.48 -24.98
CA GLU A 123 -1.33 -9.67 -26.41
C GLU A 123 -1.98 -8.56 -27.23
N LYS A 124 -1.22 -8.03 -28.19
CA LYS A 124 -1.66 -6.97 -29.08
C LYS A 124 -2.57 -7.55 -30.17
N ASP A 125 -3.69 -6.88 -30.43
CA ASP A 125 -4.70 -7.15 -31.45
C ASP A 125 -5.36 -8.54 -31.36
N LYS A 126 -5.14 -9.27 -30.25
CA LYS A 126 -5.88 -10.49 -29.91
C LYS A 126 -7.35 -10.15 -29.67
N LYS A 127 -8.24 -10.91 -30.28
CA LYS A 127 -9.68 -10.73 -30.10
C LYS A 127 -10.14 -11.36 -28.78
N PRO A 128 -11.05 -10.71 -28.04
CA PRO A 128 -11.67 -11.31 -26.85
C PRO A 128 -12.45 -12.55 -27.25
N SER A 129 -12.44 -13.55 -26.39
CA SER A 129 -13.20 -14.80 -26.52
C SER A 129 -14.48 -14.80 -25.69
N LEU A 130 -14.55 -13.92 -24.68
CA LEU A 130 -15.67 -13.83 -23.74
C LEU A 130 -16.70 -12.76 -24.16
N PRO A 131 -17.97 -12.84 -23.69
CA PRO A 131 -18.96 -11.81 -23.95
C PRO A 131 -18.64 -10.52 -23.18
N GLN A 132 -18.92 -9.38 -23.82
CA GLN A 132 -18.63 -8.07 -23.25
C GLN A 132 -19.56 -7.77 -22.05
N VAL A 133 -18.96 -7.33 -20.94
CA VAL A 133 -19.67 -6.86 -19.76
C VAL A 133 -20.16 -5.44 -19.99
N LYS A 134 -21.41 -5.17 -19.64
CA LYS A 134 -21.98 -3.82 -19.71
C LYS A 134 -21.18 -2.87 -18.82
N ARG A 135 -20.79 -1.73 -19.39
CA ARG A 135 -20.14 -0.63 -18.67
C ARG A 135 -21.03 -0.07 -17.57
N SER A 136 -20.41 0.21 -16.41
CA SER A 136 -21.00 0.94 -15.29
C SER A 136 -20.33 2.31 -15.16
N GLU A 137 -21.12 3.36 -14.97
CA GLU A 137 -20.60 4.72 -14.72
C GLU A 137 -20.26 4.86 -13.23
N GLU A 138 -19.03 4.49 -12.89
CA GLU A 138 -18.48 4.56 -11.53
C GLU A 138 -17.22 5.39 -11.51
N SER A 139 -17.01 6.13 -10.42
CA SER A 139 -15.79 6.87 -10.15
C SER A 139 -15.12 6.33 -8.89
N LEU A 140 -13.81 6.51 -8.78
CA LEU A 140 -13.12 6.29 -7.52
C LEU A 140 -13.74 7.12 -6.39
N PRO A 141 -13.67 6.63 -5.13
CA PRO A 141 -14.13 7.39 -3.97
C PRO A 141 -13.50 8.79 -3.91
N LYS A 142 -14.28 9.78 -3.51
CA LYS A 142 -13.80 11.16 -3.32
C LYS A 142 -13.32 11.41 -1.90
N GLU A 143 -13.70 10.54 -0.97
CA GLU A 143 -13.25 10.54 0.40
C GLU A 143 -11.74 10.32 0.46
N LEU A 144 -11.08 10.86 1.50
CA LEU A 144 -9.65 10.64 1.70
C LEU A 144 -9.34 9.16 2.01
N PHE A 145 -10.18 8.52 2.82
CA PHE A 145 -10.06 7.12 3.24
C PHE A 145 -11.44 6.57 3.64
N SER A 146 -11.55 5.25 3.80
CA SER A 146 -12.75 4.59 4.30
C SER A 146 -12.83 4.72 5.82
N VAL A 147 -13.85 5.44 6.31
CA VAL A 147 -14.12 5.56 7.75
C VAL A 147 -14.43 4.20 8.38
N ASP A 148 -15.04 3.28 7.64
CA ASP A 148 -15.33 1.94 8.14
C ASP A 148 -14.04 1.11 8.28
N PHE A 149 -13.12 1.20 7.31
CA PHE A 149 -11.82 0.54 7.43
C PHE A 149 -11.00 1.10 8.59
N PHE A 150 -11.07 2.41 8.83
CA PHE A 150 -10.46 3.04 9.99
C PHE A 150 -11.02 2.45 11.30
N LYS A 151 -12.35 2.37 11.43
CA LYS A 151 -13.00 1.85 12.64
C LYS A 151 -12.64 0.39 12.90
N GLU A 152 -12.68 -0.45 11.88
CA GLU A 152 -12.36 -1.88 12.00
C GLU A 152 -10.90 -2.10 12.41
N ASN A 153 -9.95 -1.43 11.75
CA ASN A 153 -8.52 -1.56 12.07
C ASN A 153 -8.19 -0.92 13.43
N LEU A 154 -8.83 0.19 13.81
CA LEU A 154 -8.69 0.78 15.15
C LEU A 154 -9.23 -0.18 16.21
N ALA A 155 -10.41 -0.76 16.01
CA ALA A 155 -10.98 -1.73 16.95
C ALA A 155 -10.04 -2.93 17.15
N PHE A 156 -9.47 -3.46 16.07
CA PHE A 156 -8.46 -4.51 16.13
C PHE A 156 -7.26 -4.09 17.00
N ALA A 157 -6.69 -2.91 16.74
CA ALA A 157 -5.52 -2.42 17.47
C ALA A 157 -5.83 -2.22 18.97
N LEU A 158 -6.98 -1.63 19.30
CA LEU A 158 -7.39 -1.40 20.68
C LEU A 158 -7.60 -2.71 21.45
N LEU A 159 -8.20 -3.73 20.81
CA LEU A 159 -8.35 -5.06 21.41
C LEU A 159 -6.99 -5.72 21.65
N ALA A 160 -6.04 -5.59 20.72
CA ALA A 160 -4.70 -6.16 20.86
C ALA A 160 -3.90 -5.50 22.00
N HIS A 161 -3.95 -4.17 22.11
CA HIS A 161 -3.19 -3.44 23.13
C HIS A 161 -3.85 -3.44 24.52
N GLY A 162 -5.16 -3.64 24.61
CA GLY A 162 -5.89 -3.77 25.88
C GLY A 162 -5.57 -2.65 26.87
N GLU A 163 -5.07 -3.02 28.06
CA GLU A 163 -4.73 -2.08 29.13
C GLU A 163 -3.33 -1.43 29.04
N GLN A 164 -2.58 -1.67 27.95
CA GLN A 164 -1.27 -1.07 27.75
C GLN A 164 -1.33 0.46 27.91
N LYS A 165 -0.31 1.01 28.58
CA LYS A 165 -0.17 2.46 28.79
C LYS A 165 1.10 2.96 28.11
N THR A 166 1.06 4.22 27.72
CA THR A 166 2.23 4.99 27.29
C THR A 166 3.20 5.21 28.47
N PRO A 167 4.46 5.62 28.22
CA PRO A 167 5.40 6.00 29.29
C PRO A 167 4.90 7.14 30.20
N HIS A 168 3.86 7.86 29.81
CA HIS A 168 3.22 8.94 30.58
C HIS A 168 1.95 8.49 31.33
N GLY A 169 1.63 7.19 31.31
CA GLY A 169 0.47 6.63 32.02
C GLY A 169 -0.87 6.74 31.30
N LEU A 170 -0.92 7.34 30.10
CA LEU A 170 -2.12 7.40 29.26
C LEU A 170 -2.38 6.06 28.56
N PRO A 171 -3.63 5.70 28.21
CA PRO A 171 -3.91 4.52 27.38
C PRO A 171 -3.10 4.52 26.08
N TYR A 172 -2.65 3.35 25.63
CA TYR A 172 -1.81 3.24 24.42
C TYR A 172 -2.51 3.74 23.15
N SER A 173 -3.85 3.76 23.14
CA SER A 173 -4.65 4.39 22.09
C SER A 173 -4.27 5.85 21.80
N MET A 174 -3.75 6.58 22.80
CA MET A 174 -3.23 7.94 22.61
C MET A 174 -2.06 7.95 21.61
N HIS A 175 -1.14 7.00 21.69
CA HIS A 175 -0.02 6.90 20.75
C HIS A 175 -0.53 6.53 19.35
N LEU A 176 -1.33 5.47 19.24
CA LEU A 176 -1.88 4.99 17.97
C LEU A 176 -2.65 6.09 17.21
N LEU A 177 -3.53 6.80 17.91
CA LEU A 177 -4.31 7.88 17.32
C LEU A 177 -3.45 9.11 16.99
N SER A 178 -2.38 9.37 17.76
CA SER A 178 -1.43 10.44 17.42
C SER A 178 -0.71 10.14 16.10
N VAL A 179 -0.15 8.93 15.95
CA VAL A 179 0.52 8.52 14.71
C VAL A 179 -0.46 8.51 13.53
N ALA A 180 -1.66 7.96 13.72
CA ALA A 180 -2.68 7.96 12.66
C ALA A 180 -3.12 9.39 12.28
N SER A 181 -3.25 10.31 13.24
CA SER A 181 -3.58 11.71 12.95
C SER A 181 -2.48 12.44 12.18
N GLU A 182 -1.21 12.13 12.49
CA GLU A 182 -0.05 12.66 11.78
C GLU A 182 -0.04 12.19 10.32
N VAL A 183 -0.32 10.90 10.08
CA VAL A 183 -0.49 10.34 8.74
C VAL A 183 -1.68 10.99 8.02
N ILE A 184 -2.86 11.07 8.63
CA ILE A 184 -4.05 11.67 7.99
C ILE A 184 -3.79 13.13 7.58
N ASN A 185 -3.15 13.91 8.45
CA ASN A 185 -2.80 15.29 8.13
C ASN A 185 -1.79 15.36 6.97
N ALA A 186 -0.79 14.48 6.95
CA ALA A 186 0.18 14.41 5.86
C ALA A 186 -0.46 14.08 4.51
N LEU A 187 -1.40 13.13 4.48
CA LEU A 187 -2.13 12.74 3.27
C LEU A 187 -3.04 13.86 2.73
N TYR A 188 -3.45 14.81 3.56
CA TYR A 188 -4.12 16.02 3.06
C TYR A 188 -3.15 16.99 2.40
N MET A 189 -1.92 17.13 2.95
CA MET A 189 -0.91 18.06 2.47
C MET A 189 -0.20 17.58 1.19
N GLU A 190 0.02 16.27 1.08
CA GLU A 190 0.65 15.61 -0.07
C GLU A 190 -0.16 14.34 -0.39
N PRO A 191 -1.23 14.47 -1.19
CA PRO A 191 -2.18 13.38 -1.41
C PRO A 191 -1.60 12.16 -2.12
N LEU A 192 -1.96 10.98 -1.62
CA LEU A 192 -1.81 9.69 -2.31
C LEU A 192 -3.15 9.20 -2.85
N SER A 193 -3.16 8.02 -3.49
CA SER A 193 -4.41 7.39 -3.93
C SER A 193 -5.29 6.98 -2.75
N PHE A 194 -6.59 6.77 -3.00
CA PHE A 194 -7.54 6.31 -1.98
C PHE A 194 -7.08 4.99 -1.33
N ASP A 195 -6.58 4.04 -2.11
CA ASP A 195 -6.15 2.75 -1.58
C ASP A 195 -4.85 2.86 -0.79
N GLU A 196 -3.90 3.70 -1.24
CA GLU A 196 -2.68 4.02 -0.49
C GLU A 196 -2.98 4.68 0.85
N ASN A 197 -3.93 5.62 0.88
CA ASN A 197 -4.37 6.28 2.11
C ASN A 197 -4.90 5.27 3.13
N ASN A 198 -5.77 4.35 2.69
CA ASN A 198 -6.31 3.30 3.56
C ASN A 198 -5.20 2.38 4.10
N VAL A 199 -4.21 2.02 3.28
CA VAL A 199 -3.06 1.22 3.71
C VAL A 199 -2.21 1.98 4.74
N ALA A 200 -1.85 3.24 4.45
CA ALA A 200 -1.01 4.06 5.34
C ALA A 200 -1.65 4.23 6.72
N ILE A 201 -2.94 4.55 6.75
CA ILE A 201 -3.71 4.74 7.99
C ILE A 201 -3.86 3.42 8.76
N ALA A 202 -4.15 2.31 8.08
CA ALA A 202 -4.21 1.00 8.73
C ALA A 202 -2.86 0.60 9.35
N CYS A 203 -1.76 0.78 8.60
CA CYS A 203 -0.41 0.54 9.11
C CYS A 203 -0.10 1.44 10.31
N ALA A 204 -0.49 2.71 10.30
CA ALA A 204 -0.30 3.63 11.43
C ALA A 204 -1.04 3.16 12.69
N LEU A 205 -2.28 2.66 12.55
CA LEU A 205 -3.05 2.14 13.67
C LEU A 205 -2.48 0.82 14.22
N LEU A 206 -1.81 0.03 13.38
CA LEU A 206 -1.40 -1.35 13.68
C LEU A 206 0.12 -1.51 13.92
N HIS A 207 0.92 -0.46 13.71
CA HIS A 207 2.38 -0.55 13.58
C HIS A 207 3.10 -1.24 14.75
N ASP A 208 2.59 -1.07 15.98
CA ASP A 208 3.18 -1.63 17.19
C ASP A 208 2.53 -2.95 17.64
N VAL A 209 1.48 -3.43 16.95
CA VAL A 209 0.73 -4.62 17.41
C VAL A 209 1.63 -5.84 17.51
N ASN A 210 2.40 -6.14 16.46
CA ASN A 210 3.30 -7.29 16.45
C ASN A 210 4.50 -7.11 17.39
N GLU A 211 4.86 -5.86 17.72
CA GLU A 211 6.03 -5.55 18.56
C GLU A 211 5.68 -5.62 20.06
N ASP A 212 4.55 -5.05 20.45
CA ASP A 212 4.22 -4.75 21.85
C ASP A 212 3.08 -5.60 22.42
N THR A 213 2.44 -6.44 21.60
CA THR A 213 1.35 -7.32 22.03
C THR A 213 1.70 -8.79 21.78
N THR A 214 0.85 -9.70 22.28
CA THR A 214 0.92 -11.13 21.96
C THR A 214 0.26 -11.47 20.62
N THR A 215 -0.41 -10.50 19.98
CA THR A 215 -1.09 -10.68 18.70
C THR A 215 -0.08 -10.60 17.56
N GLN A 216 -0.27 -11.44 16.54
CA GLN A 216 0.52 -11.39 15.31
C GLN A 216 -0.39 -11.16 14.11
N ILE A 217 -0.11 -10.09 13.39
CA ILE A 217 -0.81 -9.73 12.16
C ILE A 217 -0.21 -10.50 10.98
N THR A 218 -1.08 -11.21 10.26
CA THR A 218 -0.78 -11.91 9.02
C THR A 218 -1.81 -11.55 7.95
N LYS A 219 -1.65 -12.04 6.71
CA LYS A 219 -2.63 -11.80 5.64
C LYS A 219 -4.01 -12.42 5.93
N GLU A 220 -4.06 -13.41 6.81
CA GLU A 220 -5.26 -14.10 7.29
C GLU A 220 -5.97 -13.35 8.42
N SER A 221 -5.32 -12.36 9.04
CA SER A 221 -5.95 -11.54 10.07
C SER A 221 -7.20 -10.82 9.53
N PHE A 222 -8.21 -10.67 10.37
CA PHE A 222 -9.46 -9.97 10.05
C PHE A 222 -9.26 -8.44 10.05
N LEU A 223 -8.52 -7.97 9.04
CA LEU A 223 -8.26 -6.56 8.81
C LEU A 223 -9.12 -6.02 7.66
N ALA A 224 -9.37 -4.71 7.68
CA ALA A 224 -10.08 -4.02 6.62
C ALA A 224 -9.09 -3.47 5.57
N GLY A 225 -9.48 -3.49 4.30
CA GLY A 225 -8.64 -3.02 3.19
C GLY A 225 -7.70 -4.07 2.60
N ASN A 226 -6.59 -3.63 1.99
CA ASN A 226 -5.61 -4.52 1.35
C ASN A 226 -4.76 -5.26 2.40
N ARG A 227 -5.30 -6.36 2.93
CA ARG A 227 -4.73 -7.15 4.04
C ARG A 227 -3.29 -7.58 3.80
N GLU A 228 -2.95 -7.96 2.57
CA GLU A 228 -1.61 -8.44 2.26
C GLU A 228 -0.57 -7.32 2.35
N VAL A 229 -0.88 -6.14 1.79
CA VAL A 229 0.01 -4.98 1.88
C VAL A 229 0.11 -4.50 3.34
N ILE A 230 -1.01 -4.44 4.06
CA ILE A 230 -1.04 -4.04 5.47
C ILE A 230 -0.21 -4.99 6.34
N ALA A 231 -0.42 -6.31 6.25
CA ALA A 231 0.32 -7.28 7.05
C ALA A 231 1.83 -7.23 6.77
N LYS A 232 2.22 -7.17 5.50
CA LYS A 232 3.62 -7.01 5.09
C LYS A 232 4.22 -5.67 5.53
N GLY A 233 3.39 -4.63 5.64
CA GLY A 233 3.78 -3.31 6.10
C GLY A 233 4.01 -3.25 7.61
N VAL A 234 3.04 -3.74 8.40
CA VAL A 234 3.18 -3.87 9.86
C VAL A 234 4.38 -4.74 10.22
N GLN A 235 4.58 -5.86 9.51
CA GLN A 235 5.77 -6.67 9.69
C GLN A 235 7.04 -5.84 9.49
N ALA A 236 7.14 -5.05 8.41
CA ALA A 236 8.30 -4.19 8.13
C ALA A 236 8.53 -3.11 9.21
N LEU A 237 7.45 -2.57 9.79
CA LEU A 237 7.49 -1.57 10.87
C LEU A 237 7.93 -2.15 12.23
N THR A 238 7.73 -3.46 12.42
CA THR A 238 8.07 -4.20 13.64
C THR A 238 9.56 -4.50 13.72
N LYS A 239 10.21 -4.19 14.85
CA LYS A 239 11.62 -4.54 15.09
C LYS A 239 11.80 -6.02 15.42
N ASP A 240 12.80 -6.66 14.81
CA ASP A 240 13.18 -8.04 15.15
C ASP A 240 13.99 -8.10 16.46
N LYS A 241 13.31 -8.37 17.57
CA LYS A 241 13.92 -8.42 18.90
C LYS A 241 14.99 -9.52 19.08
N THR A 242 15.18 -10.42 18.11
CA THR A 242 16.26 -11.44 18.14
C THR A 242 17.64 -10.86 17.75
N LEU A 243 17.67 -9.69 17.10
CA LEU A 243 18.91 -9.02 16.72
C LEU A 243 19.63 -8.39 17.92
N PRO A 244 20.98 -8.35 17.90
CA PRO A 244 21.81 -8.14 19.10
C PRO A 244 21.76 -6.73 19.70
N SER A 245 21.29 -5.72 18.96
CA SER A 245 21.22 -4.33 19.44
C SER A 245 20.01 -3.59 18.87
N LYS A 246 19.55 -2.55 19.57
CA LYS A 246 18.45 -1.69 19.09
C LYS A 246 18.79 -1.01 17.76
N GLU A 247 20.06 -0.69 17.57
CA GLU A 247 20.60 -0.13 16.34
C GLU A 247 20.51 -1.15 15.19
N ALA A 248 20.86 -2.42 15.42
CA ALA A 248 20.71 -3.49 14.42
C ALA A 248 19.23 -3.75 14.09
N GLN A 249 18.37 -3.76 15.11
CA GLN A 249 16.91 -3.89 14.97
C GLN A 249 16.31 -2.78 14.11
N MET A 250 16.71 -1.52 14.35
CA MET A 250 16.26 -0.39 13.55
C MET A 250 16.75 -0.51 12.10
N ARG A 251 18.03 -0.81 11.88
CA ARG A 251 18.57 -0.95 10.52
C ARG A 251 17.86 -2.02 9.71
N ASP A 252 17.61 -3.19 10.32
CA ASP A 252 16.84 -4.26 9.67
C ASP A 252 15.43 -3.79 9.28
N SER A 253 14.71 -3.14 10.20
CA SER A 253 13.38 -2.59 9.90
C SER A 253 13.42 -1.57 8.76
N LEU A 254 14.39 -0.65 8.74
CA LEU A 254 14.57 0.32 7.66
C LEU A 254 14.84 -0.35 6.31
N GLU A 255 15.69 -1.37 6.26
CA GLU A 255 15.97 -2.13 5.03
C GLU A 255 14.74 -2.90 4.52
N ARG A 256 13.89 -3.39 5.42
CA ARG A 256 12.60 -4.00 5.03
C ARG A 256 11.61 -2.96 4.54
N LEU A 257 11.54 -1.78 5.17
CA LEU A 257 10.67 -0.68 4.76
C LEU A 257 11.03 -0.14 3.37
N LYS A 258 12.31 -0.06 3.03
CA LYS A 258 12.77 0.31 1.67
C LYS A 258 12.27 -0.62 0.56
N LYS A 259 11.85 -1.84 0.91
CA LYS A 259 11.29 -2.83 -0.02
C LYS A 259 9.76 -2.80 -0.06
N ARG A 260 9.12 -1.85 0.64
CA ARG A 260 7.67 -1.65 0.68
C ARG A 260 7.27 -0.38 -0.08
N GLN A 261 5.98 -0.19 -0.25
CA GLN A 261 5.39 1.02 -0.79
C GLN A 261 5.68 2.24 0.10
N ASN A 262 5.78 3.41 -0.51
CA ASN A 262 6.00 4.66 0.21
C ASN A 262 4.91 4.93 1.26
N CYS A 263 3.65 4.54 0.97
CA CYS A 263 2.52 4.63 1.91
C CYS A 263 2.74 3.83 3.21
N VAL A 264 3.61 2.82 3.21
CA VAL A 264 4.03 2.10 4.43
C VAL A 264 5.23 2.78 5.08
N ALA A 265 6.26 3.13 4.31
CA ALA A 265 7.49 3.72 4.82
C ALA A 265 7.24 5.06 5.55
N LEU A 266 6.31 5.88 5.05
CA LEU A 266 5.95 7.16 5.66
C LEU A 266 5.43 7.03 7.10
N VAL A 267 4.87 5.87 7.46
CA VAL A 267 4.36 5.62 8.83
C VAL A 267 5.50 5.68 9.83
N LYS A 268 6.72 5.26 9.46
CA LYS A 268 7.88 5.34 10.34
C LYS A 268 8.34 6.77 10.60
N LEU A 269 8.15 7.67 9.61
CA LEU A 269 8.36 9.10 9.79
C LEU A 269 7.35 9.67 10.78
N ALA A 270 6.06 9.37 10.60
CA ALA A 270 4.98 9.83 11.47
C ALA A 270 5.12 9.33 12.92
N ASP A 271 5.47 8.06 13.11
CA ASP A 271 5.79 7.45 14.41
C ASP A 271 6.93 8.23 15.09
N ARG A 272 8.02 8.50 14.35
CA ARG A 272 9.14 9.27 14.90
C ARG A 272 8.76 10.71 15.22
N ILE A 273 7.99 11.39 14.38
CA ILE A 273 7.51 12.77 14.65
C ILE A 273 6.69 12.82 15.94
N THR A 274 5.82 11.83 16.15
CA THR A 274 4.96 11.72 17.34
C THR A 274 5.79 11.52 18.60
N ASN A 275 6.85 10.72 18.51
CA ASN A 275 7.69 10.40 19.65
C ASN A 275 8.84 11.41 19.90
N LEU A 276 9.25 12.21 18.91
CA LEU A 276 10.34 13.18 19.02
C LEU A 276 9.83 14.49 19.66
N GLY A 277 9.55 14.42 20.96
CA GLY A 277 9.08 15.52 21.79
C GLY A 277 9.81 15.60 23.13
N VAL A 278 9.10 16.00 24.20
CA VAL A 278 9.68 16.04 25.55
C VAL A 278 10.06 14.61 25.98
N PRO A 279 11.35 14.31 26.24
CA PRO A 279 11.78 12.96 26.58
C PRO A 279 11.28 12.56 27.98
N PRO A 280 11.08 11.25 28.24
CA PRO A 280 10.76 10.77 29.58
C PRO A 280 11.79 11.22 30.63
N LYS A 281 11.31 11.65 31.80
CA LYS A 281 12.14 12.23 32.88
C LYS A 281 13.31 11.35 33.34
N HIS A 282 13.21 10.04 33.16
CA HIS A 282 14.22 9.06 33.57
C HIS A 282 15.31 8.83 32.51
N TRP A 283 15.26 9.48 31.35
CA TRP A 283 16.29 9.34 30.33
C TRP A 283 17.54 10.15 30.67
N ASP A 284 18.69 9.50 30.59
CA ASP A 284 19.98 10.17 30.63
C ASP A 284 20.32 10.86 29.30
N ALA A 285 21.35 11.70 29.30
CA ALA A 285 21.80 12.43 28.11
C ALA A 285 22.20 11.47 26.96
N ALA A 286 22.80 10.33 27.29
CA ALA A 286 23.21 9.33 26.30
C ALA A 286 22.02 8.74 25.55
N LYS A 287 20.93 8.40 26.26
CA LYS A 287 19.70 7.87 25.66
C LYS A 287 19.00 8.92 24.80
N LYS A 288 18.95 10.18 25.25
CA LYS A 288 18.40 11.29 24.45
C LYS A 288 19.20 11.47 23.15
N GLN A 289 20.54 11.47 23.23
CA GLN A 289 21.40 11.58 22.04
C GLN A 289 21.17 10.40 21.09
N LYS A 290 21.16 9.16 21.58
CA LYS A 290 20.87 7.99 20.74
C LYS A 290 19.51 8.08 20.05
N TYR A 291 18.50 8.61 20.75
CA TYR A 291 17.16 8.78 20.19
C TYR A 291 17.12 9.83 19.08
N LEU A 292 17.90 10.91 19.21
CA LEU A 292 18.08 11.92 18.18
C LEU A 292 18.82 11.37 16.95
N GLU A 293 19.90 10.61 17.16
CA GLU A 293 20.64 9.99 16.04
C GLU A 293 19.80 8.93 15.31
N GLU A 294 18.97 8.16 16.03
CA GLU A 294 18.01 7.24 15.40
C GLU A 294 16.98 8.02 14.55
N ALA A 295 16.54 9.20 14.99
CA ALA A 295 15.63 10.05 14.21
C ALA A 295 16.27 10.58 12.91
N LYS A 296 17.54 11.01 12.98
CA LYS A 296 18.31 11.44 11.80
C LYS A 296 18.48 10.29 10.81
N LEU A 297 18.77 9.08 11.30
CA LEU A 297 18.86 7.89 10.47
C LEU A 297 17.53 7.57 9.78
N ILE A 298 16.42 7.62 10.51
CA ILE A 298 15.08 7.42 9.92
C ILE A 298 14.82 8.43 8.79
N LEU A 299 15.11 9.71 9.03
CA LEU A 299 14.93 10.76 8.03
C LEU A 299 15.81 10.53 6.79
N SER A 300 17.10 10.18 6.97
CA SER A 300 17.99 9.96 5.84
C SER A 300 17.60 8.74 5.00
N GLU A 301 17.09 7.69 5.64
CA GLU A 301 16.81 6.42 4.98
C GLU A 301 15.41 6.37 4.37
N LEU A 302 14.43 7.11 4.91
CA LEU A 302 13.03 7.03 4.51
C LEU A 302 12.42 8.39 4.13
N GLY A 303 13.17 9.49 4.18
CA GLY A 303 12.66 10.83 3.86
C GLY A 303 12.10 10.97 2.44
N TYR A 304 12.51 10.11 1.51
CA TYR A 304 11.95 10.04 0.16
C TYR A 304 10.48 9.58 0.13
N ALA A 305 9.99 8.93 1.19
CA ALA A 305 8.68 8.31 1.20
C ALA A 305 7.53 9.32 1.20
N HIS A 306 7.74 10.51 1.78
CA HIS A 306 6.76 11.59 1.83
C HIS A 306 7.44 12.91 2.21
N TYR A 307 7.39 13.91 1.32
CA TYR A 307 8.15 15.14 1.46
C TYR A 307 7.71 15.98 2.68
N TYR A 308 6.40 16.15 2.88
CA TYR A 308 5.87 16.91 4.01
C TYR A 308 6.28 16.33 5.38
N LEU A 309 6.18 15.01 5.56
CA LEU A 309 6.61 14.35 6.79
C LEU A 309 8.13 14.42 6.98
N ALA A 310 8.90 14.29 5.90
CA ALA A 310 10.36 14.45 5.97
C ALA A 310 10.74 15.85 6.45
N HIS A 311 10.11 16.89 5.91
CA HIS A 311 10.32 18.27 6.35
C HIS A 311 9.95 18.46 7.82
N LYS A 312 8.77 17.98 8.24
CA LYS A 312 8.32 18.12 9.63
C LYS A 312 9.21 17.34 10.61
N LEU A 313 9.70 16.16 10.24
CA LEU A 313 10.66 15.40 11.04
C LEU A 313 12.00 16.15 11.14
N HIS A 314 12.46 16.76 10.05
CA HIS A 314 13.66 17.61 10.06
C HIS A 314 13.52 18.76 11.07
N GLU A 315 12.40 19.51 11.05
CA GLU A 315 12.15 20.58 12.02
C GLU A 315 12.14 20.07 13.48
N LYS A 316 11.55 18.89 13.71
CA LYS A 316 11.55 18.25 15.04
C LYS A 316 12.96 17.86 15.50
N ILE A 317 13.80 17.38 14.59
CA ILE A 317 15.20 17.04 14.86
C ILE A 317 15.98 18.29 15.24
N GLU A 318 15.83 19.39 14.50
CA GLU A 318 16.51 20.66 14.78
C GLU A 318 16.05 21.29 16.11
N ALA A 319 14.80 21.09 16.50
CA ALA A 319 14.26 21.58 17.77
C ALA A 319 14.61 20.68 18.98
N TYR A 320 14.92 19.39 18.78
CA TYR A 320 15.15 18.44 19.87
C TYR A 320 16.29 18.79 20.85
N PRO A 321 17.37 19.48 20.45
CA PRO A 321 18.38 20.00 21.37
C PRO A 321 17.84 20.82 22.55
N LEU A 322 16.64 21.42 22.42
CA LEU A 322 15.96 22.12 23.52
C LEU A 322 15.61 21.21 24.71
N TYR A 323 15.64 19.89 24.53
CA TYR A 323 15.28 18.91 25.56
C TYR A 323 16.46 18.08 26.09
N MET A 324 17.67 18.34 25.61
CA MET A 324 18.86 17.50 25.91
C MET A 324 19.37 17.66 27.33
#